data_AF-A0A7K3L1C3-F1
#
_entry.id   AF-A0A7K3L1C3-F1
#
_cell.length_a   1.000
_cell.length_b   1.000
_cell.length_c   1.000
_cell.angle_alpha   90.00
_cell.angle_beta   90.00
_cell.angle_gamma   90.00
#
_symmetry.space_group_name_H-M   'P 1'
#
loop_
_entity.id
_entity.type
_entity.pdbx_description
1 polymer ?
#
loop_
_entity_poly.entity_id
_entity_poly.type
_entity_poly.pdbx_seq_one_letter_code
_entity_poly.pdbx_strand_id
1 'polypeptide(L)'
;MCDRADVLGLPADDTLRVLDLEGVRPRSTPRVAFHRWSAPLPIAQLVSVGADALALGPELFLLEMARWVDELDLLLLCHELCGGYRIDRGCPGGFAARPPLTSVRALERCVERNAGVLGAKRLRRVLPFVGEGSESPMETALALIVGLPISRGGLGIPRPVHNYRLDPGRRWRGVAEKGHYRCDLYWPDRCVAVEYDGELSHTGAERIAADARRRAALQAMGVTVVSVTRDQLYHPASFQCLARVLRRVLRVRSRVRCSDYQERQGRLRARVLGYERDMSDIARLIRFG
;
A
#
# COMPACT_ATOMS: atom_id res chain seq x y z
N MET A 1 18.57 37.14 -2.85
CA MET A 1 17.58 36.47 -1.97
C MET A 1 17.65 35.00 -2.33
N CYS A 2 18.37 34.19 -1.53
CA CYS A 2 18.52 32.76 -1.81
C CYS A 2 17.12 32.13 -1.77
N ASP A 3 16.75 31.40 -2.82
CA ASP A 3 15.43 30.81 -2.94
C ASP A 3 15.32 29.75 -1.84
N ARG A 4 14.34 29.87 -0.93
CA ARG A 4 14.25 29.02 0.28
C ARG A 4 14.16 27.51 -0.05
N ALA A 5 13.81 27.16 -1.29
CA ALA A 5 13.83 25.80 -1.80
C ALA A 5 15.26 25.20 -1.89
N ASP A 6 16.28 26.03 -2.16
CA ASP A 6 17.68 25.60 -2.26
C ASP A 6 18.25 25.18 -0.89
N VAL A 7 17.74 25.78 0.19
CA VAL A 7 18.14 25.48 1.58
C VAL A 7 17.70 24.06 2.01
N LEU A 8 16.65 23.52 1.39
CA LEU A 8 16.13 22.18 1.67
C LEU A 8 16.66 21.11 0.70
N GLY A 9 17.57 21.47 -0.22
CA GLY A 9 18.14 20.52 -1.18
C GLY A 9 17.14 19.94 -2.18
N LEU A 10 16.01 20.61 -2.40
CA LEU A 10 14.99 20.14 -3.35
C LEU A 10 15.49 20.31 -4.79
N PRO A 11 15.35 19.30 -5.66
CA PRO A 11 15.83 19.44 -7.04
C PRO A 11 15.07 20.53 -7.79
N ALA A 12 15.72 21.12 -8.81
CA ALA A 12 15.31 22.38 -9.41
C ALA A 12 13.86 22.42 -9.96
N ASP A 13 13.32 21.27 -10.37
CA ASP A 13 11.98 21.16 -10.97
C ASP A 13 10.84 20.96 -9.95
N ASP A 14 11.15 20.88 -8.65
CA ASP A 14 10.13 20.66 -7.62
C ASP A 14 9.59 21.97 -7.05
N THR A 15 8.27 22.03 -6.90
CA THR A 15 7.59 23.08 -6.15
C THR A 15 7.43 22.65 -4.69
N LEU A 16 8.10 23.37 -3.77
CA LEU A 16 7.85 23.25 -2.34
C LEU A 16 6.47 23.79 -1.99
N ARG A 17 5.63 22.99 -1.34
CA ARG A 17 4.32 23.42 -0.84
C ARG A 17 4.43 23.77 0.63
N VAL A 18 4.17 25.03 0.95
CA VAL A 18 4.25 25.56 2.32
C VAL A 18 2.83 25.80 2.83
N LEU A 19 2.54 25.29 4.03
CA LEU A 19 1.31 25.62 4.74
C LEU A 19 1.53 26.92 5.52
N ASP A 20 0.76 27.95 5.18
CA ASP A 20 0.70 29.19 5.93
C ASP A 20 -0.25 29.03 7.13
N LEU A 21 0.31 29.24 8.33
CA LEU A 21 -0.37 29.13 9.63
C LEU A 21 -0.84 30.47 10.18
N GLU A 22 -0.21 31.56 9.76
CA GLU A 22 -0.43 32.90 10.31
C GLU A 22 -1.36 33.74 9.43
N GLY A 23 -1.74 33.20 8.25
CA GLY A 23 -2.61 33.89 7.30
C GLY A 23 -1.90 35.00 6.54
N VAL A 24 -0.57 35.11 6.70
CA VAL A 24 0.28 36.01 5.94
C VAL A 24 0.67 35.29 4.66
N ARG A 25 -0.08 35.51 3.58
CA ARG A 25 0.17 34.89 2.28
C ARG A 25 1.30 35.62 1.54
N PRO A 26 2.53 35.12 1.50
CA PRO A 26 3.53 35.67 0.61
C PRO A 26 3.14 35.31 -0.82
N ARG A 27 3.66 36.05 -1.80
CA ARG A 27 3.41 35.75 -3.21
C ARG A 27 4.07 34.41 -3.55
N SER A 28 3.31 33.47 -4.10
CA SER A 28 3.86 32.21 -4.63
C SER A 28 4.88 32.50 -5.72
N THR A 29 5.94 31.71 -5.74
CA THR A 29 6.93 31.66 -6.82
C THR A 29 6.76 30.36 -7.60
N PRO A 30 7.39 30.19 -8.78
CA PRO A 30 7.37 28.89 -9.47
C PRO A 30 7.87 27.72 -8.61
N ARG A 31 8.75 27.99 -7.63
CA ARG A 31 9.37 26.99 -6.76
C ARG A 31 8.73 26.86 -5.38
N VAL A 32 7.86 27.81 -4.98
CA VAL A 32 7.19 27.78 -3.67
C VAL A 32 5.72 28.16 -3.81
N ALA A 33 4.83 27.24 -3.45
CA ALA A 33 3.38 27.45 -3.44
C ALA A 33 2.84 27.49 -2.00
N PHE A 34 2.14 28.57 -1.65
CA PHE A 34 1.54 28.73 -0.31
C PHE A 34 0.07 28.29 -0.28
N HIS A 35 -0.25 27.38 0.65
CA HIS A 35 -1.61 26.91 0.90
C HIS A 35 -2.06 27.31 2.30
N ARG A 36 -3.31 27.77 2.41
CA ARG A 36 -3.90 28.09 3.71
C ARG A 36 -4.36 26.81 4.38
N TRP A 37 -3.93 26.60 5.61
CA TRP A 37 -4.50 25.59 6.49
C TRP A 37 -5.46 26.27 7.47
N SER A 38 -6.71 25.82 7.51
CA SER A 38 -7.80 26.52 8.21
C SER A 38 -8.17 25.92 9.57
N ALA A 39 -7.52 24.83 9.98
CA ALA A 39 -7.77 24.18 11.27
C ALA A 39 -6.57 24.34 12.21
N PRO A 40 -6.75 24.22 13.54
CA PRO A 40 -5.60 24.19 14.45
C PRO A 40 -4.63 23.06 14.05
N LEU A 41 -3.36 23.39 13.88
CA LEU A 41 -2.30 22.41 13.64
C LEU A 41 -1.60 22.07 14.96
N PRO A 42 -1.79 20.86 15.50
CA PRO A 42 -1.05 20.47 16.69
C PRO A 42 0.42 20.27 16.30
N ILE A 43 1.33 20.98 16.99
CA ILE A 43 2.79 20.91 16.78
C ILE A 43 3.29 19.45 16.81
N ALA A 44 2.65 18.59 17.61
CA ALA A 44 2.97 17.16 17.70
C ALA A 44 2.75 16.37 16.39
N GLN A 45 2.08 16.93 15.39
CA GLN A 45 1.89 16.33 14.06
C GLN A 45 2.81 16.98 13.01
N LEU A 46 3.80 17.77 13.45
CA LEU A 46 4.86 18.31 12.60
C LEU A 46 6.17 17.59 12.90
N VAL A 47 7.01 17.44 11.88
CA VAL A 47 8.31 16.78 11.98
C VAL A 47 9.40 17.79 11.62
N SER A 48 10.42 17.91 12.45
CA SER A 48 11.58 18.77 12.15
C SER A 48 12.36 18.21 10.97
N VAL A 49 12.55 19.01 9.93
CA VAL A 49 13.34 18.65 8.73
C VAL A 49 14.64 19.47 8.62
N GLY A 50 14.92 20.28 9.64
CA GLY A 50 16.12 21.10 9.77
C GLY A 50 16.01 21.99 11.02
N ALA A 51 16.93 22.95 11.15
CA ALA A 51 16.93 23.90 12.28
C ALA A 51 15.69 24.82 12.29
N ASP A 52 15.23 25.23 11.10
CA ASP A 52 14.19 26.26 10.96
C ASP A 52 12.99 25.82 10.10
N ALA A 53 12.83 24.50 9.89
CA ALA A 53 11.80 23.97 9.01
C ALA A 53 11.06 22.78 9.63
N LEU A 54 9.73 22.84 9.53
CA LEU A 54 8.81 21.79 9.93
C LEU A 54 8.08 21.24 8.69
N ALA A 55 8.03 19.93 8.58
CA ALA A 55 7.22 19.21 7.61
C ALA A 55 5.95 18.67 8.27
N LEU A 56 4.94 18.37 7.45
CA LEU A 56 3.77 17.62 7.91
C LEU A 56 4.18 16.21 8.33
N GLY A 57 3.72 15.79 9.50
CA GLY A 57 3.73 14.40 9.90
C GLY A 57 2.86 13.54 8.97
N PRO A 58 3.04 12.21 8.99
CA PRO A 58 2.49 11.29 8.01
C PRO A 58 0.95 11.35 7.89
N GLU A 59 0.24 11.56 8.99
CA GLU A 59 -1.22 11.61 8.98
C GLU A 59 -1.76 12.90 8.36
N LEU A 60 -1.15 14.05 8.67
CA LEU A 60 -1.53 15.33 8.09
C LEU A 60 -1.12 15.42 6.62
N PHE A 61 0.02 14.83 6.29
CA PHE A 61 0.47 14.67 4.93
C PHE A 61 -0.57 13.91 4.09
N LEU A 62 -1.06 12.75 4.55
CA LEU A 62 -2.10 11.99 3.83
C LEU A 62 -3.42 12.76 3.73
N LEU A 63 -3.77 13.52 4.77
CA LEU A 63 -4.96 14.35 4.77
C LEU A 63 -4.88 15.46 3.70
N GLU A 64 -3.73 16.13 3.57
CA GLU A 64 -3.49 17.12 2.53
C GLU A 64 -3.43 16.47 1.15
N MET A 65 -2.74 15.33 1.01
CA MET A 65 -2.68 14.60 -0.26
C MET A 65 -4.04 14.16 -0.77
N ALA A 66 -4.97 13.81 0.13
CA ALA A 66 -6.32 13.42 -0.22
C ALA A 66 -7.08 14.50 -1.03
N ARG A 67 -6.57 15.74 -1.11
CA ARG A 67 -7.13 16.82 -1.95
C ARG A 67 -6.66 16.73 -3.40
N TRP A 68 -5.47 16.20 -3.63
CA TRP A 68 -4.74 16.33 -4.89
C TRP A 68 -4.66 15.02 -5.69
N VAL A 69 -4.56 13.89 -5.01
CA VAL A 69 -4.48 12.58 -5.67
C VAL A 69 -5.86 11.98 -5.85
N ASP A 70 -6.00 11.00 -6.74
CA ASP A 70 -7.22 10.20 -6.86
C ASP A 70 -7.37 9.20 -5.69
N GLU A 71 -8.48 8.47 -5.67
CA GLU A 71 -8.78 7.53 -4.57
C GLU A 71 -7.79 6.35 -4.48
N LEU A 72 -7.30 5.85 -5.63
CA LEU A 72 -6.41 4.70 -5.68
C LEU A 72 -4.98 5.11 -5.30
N ASP A 73 -4.52 6.25 -5.77
CA ASP A 73 -3.21 6.79 -5.36
C ASP A 73 -3.21 7.14 -3.86
N LEU A 74 -4.32 7.65 -3.31
CA LEU A 74 -4.45 7.84 -1.86
C LEU A 74 -4.38 6.51 -1.10
N LEU A 75 -5.01 5.45 -1.62
CA LEU A 75 -4.93 4.11 -1.04
C LEU A 75 -3.50 3.56 -1.05
N LEU A 76 -2.79 3.70 -2.16
CA LEU A 76 -1.40 3.27 -2.29
C LEU A 76 -0.50 4.00 -1.29
N LEU A 77 -0.65 5.32 -1.17
CA LEU A 77 0.07 6.11 -0.17
C LEU A 77 -0.25 5.66 1.26
N CYS A 78 -1.52 5.40 1.58
CA CYS A 78 -1.87 4.91 2.91
C CYS A 78 -1.19 3.58 3.23
N HIS A 79 -1.11 2.64 2.27
CA HIS A 79 -0.44 1.36 2.46
C HIS A 79 1.07 1.52 2.61
N GLU A 80 1.70 2.40 1.84
CA GLU A 80 3.14 2.67 1.96
C GLU A 80 3.49 3.26 3.34
N LEU A 81 2.70 4.23 3.83
CA LEU A 81 2.95 4.87 5.12
C LEU A 81 2.59 3.98 6.31
N CYS A 82 1.59 3.10 6.17
CA CYS A 82 1.21 2.10 7.19
C CYS A 82 1.96 0.76 7.03
N GLY A 83 2.79 0.64 6.01
CA GLY A 83 3.49 -0.59 5.63
C GLY A 83 4.96 -0.58 6.04
N GLY A 84 5.59 -1.74 5.85
CA GLY A 84 7.00 -2.00 6.11
C GLY A 84 7.94 -1.62 4.96
N TYR A 85 7.50 -0.78 4.01
CA TYR A 85 8.30 -0.39 2.86
C TYR A 85 8.20 1.11 2.53
N ARG A 86 9.06 1.55 1.61
CA ARG A 86 8.95 2.80 0.87
C ARG A 86 9.29 2.57 -0.59
N ILE A 87 8.69 3.34 -1.49
CA ILE A 87 9.13 3.39 -2.88
C ILE A 87 10.49 4.09 -2.93
N ASP A 88 11.48 3.43 -3.52
CA ASP A 88 12.85 3.92 -3.62
C ASP A 88 13.42 3.50 -4.97
N ARG A 89 13.41 4.46 -5.91
CA ARG A 89 13.83 4.23 -7.30
C ARG A 89 15.33 4.07 -7.45
N GLY A 90 16.10 4.52 -6.46
CA GLY A 90 17.55 4.33 -6.44
C GLY A 90 17.93 2.90 -6.05
N CYS A 91 17.03 2.15 -5.41
CA CYS A 91 17.29 0.78 -5.00
C CYS A 91 16.97 -0.23 -6.11
N PRO A 92 17.76 -1.31 -6.25
CA PRO A 92 17.38 -2.46 -7.06
C PRO A 92 16.00 -2.98 -6.67
N GLY A 93 15.10 -3.10 -7.64
CA GLY A 93 13.71 -3.51 -7.41
C GLY A 93 12.72 -2.37 -7.13
N GLY A 94 13.19 -1.12 -6.96
CA GLY A 94 12.34 0.08 -6.90
C GLY A 94 11.67 0.36 -5.54
N PHE A 95 12.04 -0.36 -4.48
CA PHE A 95 11.56 -0.13 -3.11
C PHE A 95 12.58 -0.59 -2.07
N ALA A 96 12.43 -0.11 -0.84
CA ALA A 96 13.27 -0.47 0.30
C ALA A 96 12.43 -0.74 1.56
N ALA A 97 12.90 -1.65 2.42
CA ALA A 97 12.25 -1.93 3.69
C ALA A 97 12.42 -0.75 4.68
N ARG A 98 11.39 -0.48 5.46
CA ARG A 98 11.35 0.62 6.44
C ARG A 98 10.23 0.38 7.48
N PRO A 99 10.42 0.66 8.77
CA PRO A 99 9.33 0.57 9.75
C PRO A 99 8.14 1.47 9.38
N PRO A 100 6.86 1.15 9.63
CA PRO A 100 5.73 2.03 9.32
C PRO A 100 5.88 3.46 9.86
N LEU A 101 5.48 4.48 9.09
CA LEU A 101 5.45 5.88 9.58
C LEU A 101 4.22 6.15 10.45
N THR A 102 3.12 5.44 10.18
CA THR A 102 1.85 5.64 10.86
C THR A 102 1.08 4.32 10.93
N SER A 103 -0.14 4.39 11.46
CA SER A 103 -1.09 3.28 11.57
C SER A 103 -2.45 3.74 11.07
N VAL A 104 -3.29 2.81 10.60
CA VAL A 104 -4.70 3.05 10.29
C VAL A 104 -5.40 3.70 11.48
N ARG A 105 -5.14 3.24 12.70
CA ARG A 105 -5.70 3.83 13.92
C ARG A 105 -5.27 5.29 14.14
N ALA A 106 -4.02 5.64 13.81
CA ALA A 106 -3.56 7.02 13.89
C ALA A 106 -4.20 7.90 12.81
N LEU A 107 -4.38 7.38 11.59
CA LEU A 107 -5.08 8.06 10.51
C LEU A 107 -6.56 8.29 10.83
N GLU A 108 -7.24 7.30 11.42
CA GLU A 108 -8.62 7.43 11.89
C GLU A 108 -8.75 8.59 12.90
N ARG A 109 -7.90 8.62 13.93
CA ARG A 109 -7.86 9.72 14.90
C ARG A 109 -7.55 11.07 14.25
N CYS A 110 -6.65 11.11 13.26
CA CYS A 110 -6.34 12.33 12.52
C CYS A 110 -7.57 12.84 11.76
N VAL A 111 -8.28 11.95 11.07
CA VAL A 111 -9.51 12.25 10.32
C VAL A 111 -10.65 12.69 11.23
N GLU A 112 -10.76 12.13 12.43
CA GLU A 112 -11.74 12.54 13.45
C GLU A 112 -11.47 13.95 13.94
N ARG A 113 -10.23 14.25 14.34
CA ARG A 113 -9.81 15.57 14.82
C ARG A 113 -9.92 16.66 13.74
N ASN A 114 -9.77 16.28 12.48
CA ASN A 114 -9.78 17.19 11.34
C ASN A 114 -11.04 17.00 10.47
N ALA A 115 -12.19 16.61 11.05
CA ALA A 115 -13.38 16.25 10.28
C ALA A 115 -13.90 17.35 9.34
N GLY A 116 -13.66 18.63 9.68
CA GLY A 116 -14.02 19.81 8.87
C GLY A 116 -12.95 20.24 7.84
N VAL A 117 -11.80 19.56 7.78
CA VAL A 117 -10.70 19.91 6.87
C VAL A 117 -10.88 19.25 5.51
N LEU A 118 -10.52 19.98 4.45
CA LEU A 118 -10.49 19.45 3.09
C LEU A 118 -9.62 18.21 3.01
N GLY A 119 -10.13 17.13 2.41
CA GLY A 119 -9.43 15.84 2.33
C GLY A 119 -9.88 14.84 3.40
N ALA A 120 -10.33 15.28 4.58
CA ALA A 120 -10.74 14.37 5.67
C ALA A 120 -11.85 13.39 5.24
N LYS A 121 -12.87 13.86 4.52
CA LYS A 121 -13.94 13.01 3.98
C LYS A 121 -13.43 11.97 2.97
N ARG A 122 -12.43 12.32 2.17
CA ARG A 122 -11.83 11.43 1.16
C ARG A 122 -10.94 10.38 1.84
N LEU A 123 -10.09 10.80 2.77
CA LEU A 123 -9.26 9.90 3.58
C LEU A 123 -10.14 8.92 4.37
N ARG A 124 -11.18 9.40 5.07
CA ARG A 124 -12.17 8.55 5.77
C ARG A 124 -12.78 7.47 4.90
N ARG A 125 -13.04 7.76 3.62
CA ARG A 125 -13.66 6.82 2.67
C ARG A 125 -12.71 5.70 2.26
N VAL A 126 -11.40 5.96 2.25
CA VAL A 126 -10.40 4.97 1.84
C VAL A 126 -9.89 4.14 3.00
N LEU A 127 -9.85 4.68 4.22
CA LEU A 127 -9.34 4.01 5.42
C LEU A 127 -9.85 2.59 5.64
N PRO A 128 -11.14 2.27 5.38
CA PRO A 128 -11.57 0.89 5.42
C PRO A 128 -10.66 0.00 4.57
N PHE A 129 -10.31 0.37 3.35
CA PHE A 129 -9.56 -0.51 2.44
C PHE A 129 -8.04 -0.50 2.65
N VAL A 130 -7.53 0.13 3.71
CA VAL A 130 -6.09 0.16 4.02
C VAL A 130 -5.71 -1.07 4.85
N GLY A 131 -4.75 -1.84 4.35
CA GLY A 131 -4.07 -2.90 5.09
C GLY A 131 -2.78 -2.39 5.74
N GLU A 132 -2.59 -2.66 7.03
CA GLU A 132 -1.32 -2.40 7.71
C GLU A 132 -0.32 -3.54 7.47
N GLY A 133 0.97 -3.23 7.44
CA GLY A 133 2.03 -4.25 7.48
C GLY A 133 2.35 -4.94 6.15
N SER A 134 1.91 -4.39 5.01
CA SER A 134 2.46 -4.78 3.69
C SER A 134 3.96 -4.49 3.64
N GLU A 135 4.78 -5.40 3.13
CA GLU A 135 6.25 -5.27 3.08
C GLU A 135 6.81 -5.02 1.68
N SER A 136 5.93 -5.04 0.67
CA SER A 136 6.30 -4.69 -0.69
C SER A 136 5.15 -4.00 -1.44
N PRO A 137 5.45 -3.28 -2.54
CA PRO A 137 4.43 -2.74 -3.43
C PRO A 137 3.53 -3.84 -4.03
N MET A 138 4.09 -5.02 -4.31
CA MET A 138 3.34 -6.14 -4.90
C MET A 138 2.35 -6.76 -3.91
N GLU A 139 2.69 -6.87 -2.63
CA GLU A 139 1.73 -7.26 -1.59
C GLU A 139 0.58 -6.27 -1.46
N THR A 140 0.87 -4.97 -1.51
CA THR A 140 -0.15 -3.92 -1.52
C THR A 140 -1.05 -4.04 -2.75
N ALA A 141 -0.46 -4.22 -3.94
CA ALA A 141 -1.20 -4.40 -5.18
C ALA A 141 -2.13 -5.64 -5.10
N LEU A 142 -1.61 -6.77 -4.63
CA LEU A 142 -2.38 -8.00 -4.45
C LEU A 142 -3.53 -7.80 -3.46
N ALA A 143 -3.27 -7.16 -2.32
CA ALA A 143 -4.29 -6.89 -1.30
C ALA A 143 -5.40 -5.97 -1.83
N LEU A 144 -5.06 -4.95 -2.62
CA LEU A 144 -6.05 -4.06 -3.25
C LEU A 144 -6.87 -4.79 -4.33
N ILE A 145 -6.23 -5.58 -5.19
CA ILE A 145 -6.90 -6.38 -6.23
C ILE A 145 -7.91 -7.35 -5.60
N VAL A 146 -7.51 -8.03 -4.52
CA VAL A 146 -8.35 -9.02 -3.83
C VAL A 146 -9.42 -8.33 -2.98
N GLY A 147 -9.03 -7.32 -2.20
CA GLY A 147 -9.81 -6.74 -1.11
C GLY A 147 -10.74 -5.59 -1.51
N LEU A 148 -10.46 -4.86 -2.60
CA LEU A 148 -11.35 -3.77 -3.01
C LEU A 148 -12.73 -4.31 -3.45
N PRO A 149 -13.81 -3.55 -3.25
CA PRO A 149 -15.14 -3.93 -3.73
C PRO A 149 -15.19 -4.11 -5.24
N ILE A 150 -16.15 -4.91 -5.71
CA ILE A 150 -16.46 -5.10 -7.14
C ILE A 150 -16.72 -3.74 -7.83
N SER A 151 -17.38 -2.81 -7.15
CA SER A 151 -17.62 -1.45 -7.65
C SER A 151 -16.34 -0.63 -7.85
N ARG A 152 -15.20 -1.05 -7.32
CA ARG A 152 -13.88 -0.45 -7.53
C ARG A 152 -12.93 -1.35 -8.34
N GLY A 153 -13.46 -2.41 -8.96
CA GLY A 153 -12.68 -3.34 -9.79
C GLY A 153 -11.98 -4.47 -9.02
N GLY A 154 -12.05 -4.50 -7.69
CA GLY A 154 -11.48 -5.59 -6.88
C GLY A 154 -12.38 -6.83 -6.82
N LEU A 155 -11.89 -7.91 -6.22
CA LEU A 155 -12.64 -9.17 -6.12
C LEU A 155 -13.76 -9.15 -5.08
N GLY A 156 -13.79 -8.14 -4.20
CA GLY A 156 -14.74 -8.00 -3.10
C GLY A 156 -14.56 -9.04 -2.00
N ILE A 157 -13.36 -9.59 -1.86
CA ILE A 157 -13.03 -10.57 -0.83
C ILE A 157 -12.73 -9.81 0.48
N PRO A 158 -13.14 -10.33 1.66
CA PRO A 158 -12.80 -9.71 2.95
C PRO A 158 -11.30 -9.43 3.08
N ARG A 159 -10.91 -8.45 3.88
CA ARG A 159 -9.50 -8.07 3.99
C ARG A 159 -8.66 -9.20 4.60
N PRO A 160 -7.46 -9.46 4.06
CA PRO A 160 -6.48 -10.30 4.72
C PRO A 160 -5.79 -9.55 5.86
N VAL A 161 -5.13 -10.32 6.72
CA VAL A 161 -4.05 -9.82 7.57
C VAL A 161 -2.75 -9.94 6.76
N HIS A 162 -2.01 -8.84 6.64
CA HIS A 162 -0.72 -8.87 5.97
C HIS A 162 0.33 -9.54 6.84
N ASN A 163 1.25 -10.25 6.19
CA ASN A 163 2.45 -10.81 6.80
C ASN A 163 2.21 -11.57 8.12
N TYR A 164 1.10 -12.29 8.17
CA TYR A 164 0.61 -12.95 9.38
C TYR A 164 1.62 -13.99 9.86
N ARG A 165 2.05 -13.83 11.12
CA ARG A 165 2.93 -14.79 11.79
C ARG A 165 2.12 -15.97 12.29
N LEU A 166 2.38 -17.14 11.70
CA LEU A 166 1.85 -18.42 12.12
C LEU A 166 2.93 -19.20 12.86
N ASP A 167 2.73 -19.40 14.16
CA ASP A 167 3.61 -20.22 14.99
C ASP A 167 3.12 -21.68 15.00
N PRO A 168 3.94 -22.66 14.59
CA PRO A 168 3.62 -24.07 14.69
C PRO A 168 3.41 -24.48 16.15
N GLY A 169 2.20 -24.92 16.47
CA GLY A 169 1.90 -25.52 17.78
C GLY A 169 2.80 -26.74 18.05
N ARG A 170 2.93 -27.15 19.33
CA ARG A 170 3.80 -28.27 19.75
C ARG A 170 3.64 -29.54 18.90
N ARG A 171 2.40 -29.86 18.50
CA ARG A 171 2.05 -31.02 17.67
C ARG A 171 2.68 -31.02 16.27
N TRP A 172 3.10 -29.87 15.76
CA TRP A 172 3.63 -29.71 14.41
C TRP A 172 5.14 -29.52 14.36
N ARG A 173 5.85 -29.53 15.50
CA ARG A 173 7.31 -29.31 15.55
C ARG A 173 8.12 -30.33 14.74
N GLY A 174 7.60 -31.55 14.53
CA GLY A 174 8.26 -32.57 13.71
C GLY A 174 8.06 -32.39 12.20
N VAL A 175 7.13 -31.53 11.78
CA VAL A 175 6.81 -31.25 10.36
C VAL A 175 7.19 -29.82 9.98
N ALA A 176 7.14 -28.89 10.94
CA ALA A 176 7.54 -27.52 10.76
C ALA A 176 9.06 -27.38 10.87
N GLU A 177 9.70 -27.00 9.76
CA GLU A 177 11.14 -26.73 9.70
C GLU A 177 11.52 -25.43 10.44
N LYS A 178 10.57 -24.51 10.61
CA LYS A 178 10.79 -23.18 11.17
C LYS A 178 9.97 -22.97 12.43
N GLY A 179 10.48 -22.15 13.34
CA GLY A 179 9.76 -21.74 14.55
C GLY A 179 8.53 -20.87 14.27
N HIS A 180 8.42 -20.29 13.07
CA HIS A 180 7.25 -19.58 12.58
C HIS A 180 7.25 -19.50 11.05
N TYR A 181 6.08 -19.23 10.46
CA TYR A 181 5.88 -18.90 9.05
C TYR A 181 5.22 -17.52 8.95
N ARG A 182 5.53 -16.76 7.89
CA ARG A 182 4.88 -15.48 7.61
C ARG A 182 4.17 -15.55 6.26
N CYS A 183 2.87 -15.33 6.24
CA CYS A 183 2.08 -15.38 5.01
C CYS A 183 1.76 -13.97 4.53
N ASP A 184 2.06 -13.64 3.27
CA ASP A 184 1.87 -12.30 2.69
C ASP A 184 0.47 -11.76 2.94
N LEU A 185 -0.55 -12.55 2.56
CA LEU A 185 -1.96 -12.27 2.84
C LEU A 185 -2.60 -13.50 3.49
N TYR A 186 -3.15 -13.35 4.69
CA TYR A 186 -3.75 -14.47 5.43
C TYR A 186 -5.17 -14.17 5.89
N TRP A 187 -6.04 -15.17 5.79
CA TRP A 187 -7.40 -15.15 6.35
C TRP A 187 -7.49 -16.15 7.50
N PRO A 188 -7.31 -15.71 8.77
CA PRO A 188 -7.32 -16.61 9.94
C PRO A 188 -8.58 -17.46 10.03
N ASP A 189 -9.76 -16.86 9.85
CA ASP A 189 -11.06 -17.54 9.96
C ASP A 189 -11.28 -18.61 8.86
N ARG A 190 -10.47 -18.59 7.81
CA ARG A 190 -10.55 -19.52 6.68
C ARG A 190 -9.33 -20.44 6.57
N CYS A 191 -8.29 -20.21 7.37
CA CYS A 191 -6.98 -20.86 7.25
C CYS A 191 -6.45 -20.83 5.81
N VAL A 192 -6.56 -19.69 5.13
CA VAL A 192 -6.06 -19.52 3.75
C VAL A 192 -4.93 -18.50 3.73
N ALA A 193 -3.80 -18.88 3.13
CA ALA A 193 -2.69 -18.01 2.79
C ALA A 193 -2.66 -17.79 1.27
N VAL A 194 -2.47 -16.54 0.85
CA VAL A 194 -2.18 -16.18 -0.54
C VAL A 194 -0.80 -15.54 -0.55
N GLU A 195 0.13 -16.13 -1.29
CA GLU A 195 1.54 -15.73 -1.35
C GLU A 195 1.88 -15.27 -2.76
N TYR A 196 2.54 -14.12 -2.90
CA TYR A 196 3.02 -13.65 -4.19
C TYR A 196 4.37 -14.31 -4.51
N ASP A 197 4.42 -15.02 -5.64
CA ASP A 197 5.65 -15.62 -6.14
C ASP A 197 6.40 -14.59 -6.99
N GLY A 198 7.27 -13.83 -6.32
CA GLY A 198 8.15 -12.86 -6.97
C GLY A 198 9.25 -13.58 -7.76
N GLU A 199 9.10 -13.66 -9.08
CA GLU A 199 10.15 -14.09 -10.01
C GLU A 199 11.32 -13.09 -10.01
N LEU A 200 12.15 -13.12 -8.98
CA LEU A 200 13.46 -12.45 -8.99
C LEU A 200 14.52 -13.42 -8.45
N SER A 201 15.25 -13.98 -9.43
CA SER A 201 16.67 -14.32 -9.36
C SER A 201 17.10 -15.30 -8.27
N HIS A 202 16.84 -16.60 -8.50
CA HIS A 202 17.76 -17.75 -8.35
C HIS A 202 16.96 -19.04 -8.56
N THR A 203 16.77 -19.43 -9.82
CA THR A 203 16.18 -20.71 -10.22
C THR A 203 17.13 -21.84 -9.81
N GLY A 204 16.85 -22.48 -8.69
CA GLY A 204 17.65 -23.60 -8.17
C GLY A 204 16.77 -24.65 -7.53
N ALA A 205 17.14 -25.92 -7.69
CA ALA A 205 16.44 -27.07 -7.11
C ALA A 205 16.23 -26.91 -5.58
N GLU A 206 17.19 -26.28 -4.90
CA GLU A 206 17.13 -26.02 -3.45
C GLU A 206 15.98 -25.11 -3.03
N ARG A 207 15.73 -24.02 -3.77
CA ARG A 207 14.64 -23.08 -3.46
C ARG A 207 13.28 -23.68 -3.78
N ILE A 208 13.15 -24.40 -4.90
CA ILE A 208 11.95 -25.17 -5.24
C ILE A 208 11.64 -26.17 -4.13
N ALA A 209 12.66 -26.90 -3.66
CA ALA A 209 12.50 -27.84 -2.57
C ALA A 209 12.13 -27.14 -1.25
N ALA A 210 12.72 -25.98 -0.95
CA ALA A 210 12.38 -25.20 0.24
C ALA A 210 10.92 -24.68 0.20
N ASP A 211 10.45 -24.19 -0.94
CA ASP A 211 9.08 -23.73 -1.12
C ASP A 211 8.09 -24.89 -1.06
N ALA A 212 8.45 -26.06 -1.60
CA ALA A 212 7.67 -27.28 -1.46
C ALA A 212 7.56 -27.73 0.01
N ARG A 213 8.66 -27.74 0.77
CA ARG A 213 8.66 -28.10 2.19
C ARG A 213 7.89 -27.09 3.04
N ARG A 214 8.05 -25.79 2.76
CA ARG A 214 7.25 -24.72 3.36
C ARG A 214 5.75 -24.96 3.14
N ARG A 215 5.35 -25.21 1.90
CA ARG A 215 3.94 -25.44 1.54
C ARG A 215 3.38 -26.70 2.20
N ALA A 216 4.15 -27.79 2.23
CA ALA A 216 3.78 -29.02 2.90
C ALA A 216 3.58 -28.82 4.42
N ALA A 217 4.46 -28.04 5.07
CA ALA A 217 4.32 -27.72 6.49
C ALA A 217 3.05 -26.89 6.77
N LEU A 218 2.78 -25.86 5.97
CA LEU A 218 1.56 -25.06 6.08
C LEU A 218 0.30 -25.92 5.86
N GLN A 219 0.31 -26.80 4.86
CA GLN A 219 -0.78 -27.73 4.59
C GLN A 219 -1.01 -28.72 5.73
N ALA A 220 0.05 -29.28 6.32
CA ALA A 220 -0.05 -30.16 7.49
C ALA A 220 -0.71 -29.43 8.67
N MET A 221 -0.47 -28.13 8.82
CA MET A 221 -1.12 -27.30 9.83
C MET A 221 -2.57 -26.91 9.49
N GLY A 222 -3.12 -27.40 8.38
CA GLY A 222 -4.47 -27.11 7.91
C GLY A 222 -4.59 -25.79 7.14
N VAL A 223 -3.48 -25.20 6.70
CA VAL A 223 -3.48 -23.97 5.91
C VAL A 223 -3.53 -24.29 4.43
N THR A 224 -4.53 -23.74 3.73
CA THR A 224 -4.58 -23.75 2.26
C THR A 224 -3.72 -22.63 1.73
N VAL A 225 -2.65 -22.96 1.00
CA VAL A 225 -1.75 -21.98 0.39
C VAL A 225 -2.08 -21.83 -1.11
N VAL A 226 -2.33 -20.61 -1.55
CA VAL A 226 -2.48 -20.25 -2.96
C VAL A 226 -1.30 -19.38 -3.37
N SER A 227 -0.39 -19.94 -4.16
CA SER A 227 0.71 -19.17 -4.76
C SER A 227 0.20 -18.40 -5.98
N VAL A 228 0.51 -17.11 -6.04
CA VAL A 228 0.08 -16.19 -7.08
C VAL A 228 1.30 -15.74 -7.87
N THR A 229 1.35 -16.14 -9.13
CA THR A 229 2.46 -15.75 -10.01
C THR A 229 2.24 -14.38 -10.62
N ARG A 230 3.32 -13.77 -11.12
CA ARG A 230 3.26 -12.55 -11.92
C ARG A 230 2.31 -12.73 -13.10
N ASP A 231 2.43 -13.79 -13.87
CA ASP A 231 1.55 -14.08 -15.02
C ASP A 231 0.06 -14.00 -14.65
N GLN A 232 -0.33 -14.60 -13.53
CA GLN A 232 -1.71 -14.62 -13.06
C GLN A 232 -2.25 -13.24 -12.70
N LEU A 233 -1.42 -12.32 -12.22
CA LEU A 233 -1.85 -10.95 -11.93
C LEU A 233 -1.90 -10.10 -13.20
N TYR A 234 -0.98 -10.32 -14.12
CA TYR A 234 -0.78 -9.50 -15.30
C TYR A 234 -1.79 -9.86 -16.41
N HIS A 235 -1.96 -11.14 -16.73
CA HIS A 235 -2.82 -11.56 -17.84
C HIS A 235 -4.30 -11.71 -17.44
N PRO A 236 -5.26 -11.08 -18.17
CA PRO A 236 -6.68 -11.12 -17.82
C PRO A 236 -7.26 -12.53 -17.69
N ALA A 237 -6.93 -13.45 -18.60
CA ALA A 237 -7.47 -14.81 -18.58
C ALA A 237 -6.96 -15.60 -17.36
N SER A 238 -5.63 -15.58 -17.12
CA SER A 238 -5.01 -16.18 -15.93
C SER A 238 -5.57 -15.59 -14.64
N PHE A 239 -5.81 -14.28 -14.61
CA PHE A 239 -6.42 -13.60 -13.47
C PHE A 239 -7.85 -14.08 -13.18
N GLN A 240 -8.69 -14.31 -14.20
CA GLN A 240 -10.04 -14.85 -13.98
C GLN A 240 -10.01 -16.28 -13.42
N CYS A 241 -9.01 -17.09 -13.80
CA CYS A 241 -8.77 -18.39 -13.19
C CYS A 241 -8.42 -18.24 -11.70
N LEU A 242 -7.46 -17.38 -11.38
CA LEU A 242 -7.06 -17.07 -10.00
C LEU A 242 -8.25 -16.56 -9.16
N ALA A 243 -9.03 -15.62 -9.68
CA ALA A 243 -10.20 -15.07 -9.01
C ALA A 243 -11.25 -16.14 -8.65
N ARG A 244 -11.46 -17.13 -9.54
CA ARG A 244 -12.34 -18.29 -9.27
C ARG A 244 -11.79 -19.18 -8.16
N VAL A 245 -10.48 -19.46 -8.18
CA VAL A 245 -9.80 -20.23 -7.13
C VAL A 245 -9.93 -19.52 -5.78
N LEU A 246 -9.57 -18.24 -5.70
CA LEU A 246 -9.64 -17.45 -4.48
C LEU A 246 -11.04 -17.41 -3.88
N ARG A 247 -12.07 -17.15 -4.70
CA ARG A 247 -13.47 -17.17 -4.23
C ARG A 247 -13.90 -18.53 -3.68
N ARG A 248 -13.45 -19.62 -4.31
CA ARG A 248 -13.75 -20.98 -3.84
C ARG A 248 -13.09 -21.28 -2.51
N VAL A 249 -11.78 -21.06 -2.39
CA VAL A 249 -11.03 -21.39 -1.16
C VAL A 249 -11.42 -20.49 0.01
N LEU A 250 -11.68 -19.20 -0.24
CA LEU A 250 -12.13 -18.25 0.79
C LEU A 250 -13.64 -18.30 1.05
N ARG A 251 -14.38 -19.15 0.34
CA ARG A 251 -15.83 -19.36 0.47
C ARG A 251 -16.62 -18.05 0.31
N VAL A 252 -16.17 -17.18 -0.60
CA VAL A 252 -16.79 -15.89 -0.89
C VAL A 252 -17.71 -16.02 -2.11
N ARG A 253 -18.99 -15.70 -1.92
CA ARG A 253 -19.94 -15.54 -3.03
C ARG A 253 -19.81 -14.13 -3.59
N SER A 254 -19.67 -14.02 -4.90
CA SER A 254 -19.61 -12.74 -5.60
C SER A 254 -20.78 -12.63 -6.56
N ARG A 255 -21.50 -11.51 -6.51
CA ARG A 255 -22.48 -11.12 -7.52
C ARG A 255 -22.01 -9.84 -8.17
N VAL A 256 -21.52 -9.95 -9.40
CA VAL A 256 -21.19 -8.78 -10.22
C VAL A 256 -22.50 -8.13 -10.62
N ARG A 257 -22.71 -6.88 -10.20
CA ARG A 257 -23.93 -6.11 -10.48
C ARG A 257 -23.70 -4.93 -11.42
N CYS A 258 -22.45 -4.64 -11.76
CA CYS A 258 -22.07 -3.56 -12.65
C CYS A 258 -21.62 -4.13 -14.01
N SER A 259 -22.14 -3.56 -15.10
CA SER A 259 -21.85 -3.97 -16.47
C SER A 259 -20.40 -3.71 -16.87
N ASP A 260 -19.78 -2.70 -16.26
CA ASP A 260 -18.41 -2.24 -16.51
C ASP A 260 -17.35 -2.89 -15.58
N TYR A 261 -17.69 -3.97 -14.88
CA TYR A 261 -16.78 -4.61 -13.92
C TYR A 261 -15.44 -5.02 -14.53
N GLN A 262 -15.44 -5.62 -15.73
CA GLN A 262 -14.21 -6.07 -16.39
C GLN A 262 -13.29 -4.90 -16.72
N GLU A 263 -13.85 -3.76 -17.15
CA GLU A 263 -13.09 -2.54 -17.40
C GLU A 263 -12.50 -1.97 -16.09
N ARG A 264 -13.31 -1.87 -15.02
CA ARG A 264 -12.85 -1.41 -13.71
C ARG A 264 -11.74 -2.30 -13.16
N GLN A 265 -11.88 -3.62 -13.30
CA GLN A 265 -10.88 -4.59 -12.88
C GLN A 265 -9.60 -4.47 -13.71
N GLY A 266 -9.72 -4.30 -15.03
CA GLY A 266 -8.59 -4.02 -15.92
C GLY A 266 -7.82 -2.78 -15.48
N ARG A 267 -8.53 -1.66 -15.28
CA ARG A 267 -7.95 -0.38 -14.84
C ARG A 267 -7.30 -0.47 -13.46
N LEU A 268 -7.95 -1.12 -12.50
CA LEU A 268 -7.37 -1.35 -11.17
C LEU A 268 -6.05 -2.10 -11.28
N ARG A 269 -6.04 -3.27 -11.94
CA ARG A 269 -4.84 -4.09 -12.11
C ARG A 269 -3.75 -3.31 -12.85
N ALA A 270 -4.11 -2.62 -13.93
CA ALA A 270 -3.15 -1.86 -14.72
C ALA A 270 -2.46 -0.76 -13.89
N ARG A 271 -3.23 -0.07 -13.04
CA ARG A 271 -2.72 1.00 -12.17
C ARG A 271 -1.84 0.50 -11.02
N VAL A 272 -2.24 -0.58 -10.33
CA VAL A 272 -1.48 -1.07 -9.16
C VAL A 272 -0.29 -1.96 -9.53
N LEU A 273 -0.32 -2.59 -10.72
CA LEU A 273 0.79 -3.41 -11.24
C LEU A 273 1.75 -2.61 -12.14
N GLY A 274 1.41 -1.35 -12.47
CA GLY A 274 2.25 -0.47 -13.26
C GLY A 274 2.22 -0.66 -14.78
N TYR A 275 1.12 -1.18 -15.37
CA TYR A 275 0.98 -1.35 -16.84
C TYR A 275 0.83 -0.04 -17.61
N GLU A 276 0.11 0.93 -17.06
CA GLU A 276 -0.19 2.22 -17.72
C GLU A 276 0.79 3.33 -17.36
N ARG A 277 1.81 2.99 -16.55
CA ARG A 277 2.83 3.93 -16.12
C ARG A 277 4.12 3.45 -16.76
N ASP A 278 4.48 4.10 -17.85
CA ASP A 278 5.86 4.09 -18.31
C ASP A 278 6.76 4.28 -17.08
N MET A 279 7.77 3.42 -16.94
CA MET A 279 8.76 3.56 -15.86
C MET A 279 9.52 4.89 -15.96
N SER A 280 9.34 5.64 -17.06
CA SER A 280 9.73 7.05 -17.20
C SER A 280 8.72 8.06 -16.59
N ASP A 281 7.42 7.73 -16.53
CA ASP A 281 6.33 8.57 -15.98
C ASP A 281 6.13 8.43 -14.46
N ILE A 282 7.00 7.63 -13.87
CA ILE A 282 7.47 7.74 -12.49
C ILE A 282 7.79 9.22 -12.13
N ALA A 283 8.08 10.11 -13.09
CA ALA A 283 8.14 11.56 -12.88
C ALA A 283 6.94 12.18 -12.10
N ARG A 284 5.76 11.54 -12.06
CA ARG A 284 4.57 12.03 -11.32
C ARG A 284 4.15 11.22 -10.11
N LEU A 285 4.75 10.05 -9.84
CA LEU A 285 4.64 9.44 -8.51
C LEU A 285 5.62 10.16 -7.59
N ILE A 286 5.10 11.19 -6.95
CA ILE A 286 5.51 11.78 -5.68
C ILE A 286 6.93 11.40 -5.22
N ARG A 287 7.83 12.37 -5.34
CA ARG A 287 9.16 12.33 -4.71
C ARG A 287 8.98 12.30 -3.19
N PHE A 288 9.40 11.21 -2.56
CA PHE A 288 9.69 11.17 -1.12
C PHE A 288 11.05 10.49 -0.91
N GLY A 289 12.09 11.29 -1.10
CA GLY A 289 13.44 11.10 -0.61
C GLY A 289 13.89 12.43 -0.05
#